data_AF-A0A2D8RJ79-F1
#
_entry.id   AF-A0A2D8RJ79-F1
#
_cell.length_a   1.000
_cell.length_b   1.000
_cell.length_c   1.000
_cell.angle_alpha   90.00
_cell.angle_beta   90.00
_cell.angle_gamma   90.00
#
_symmetry.space_group_name_H-M   'P 1'
#
loop_
_entity.id
_entity.type
_entity.pdbx_description
1 polymer ?
#
loop_
_entity_poly.entity_id
_entity_poly.type
_entity_poly.pdbx_seq_one_letter_code
_entity_poly.pdbx_strand_id
1 'polypeptide(L)'
;MSTAALFLSATALVVALIKKEGPSSSLANGGEDQALRLEIRELRERLAEVEGESRESLTEAAPAPRGKLELQIEELANSQMDLAELTSKIDSLGVLETQERELVNAYKTLIDESRPAGERVKQANLLKRYGQFDEQAVESMWKLFSEQKKPYDQAAALSALKGYVSVDRRDDVIAALNEDLNSGYKNGRLRYFGIEALEPLLPDPAVREQLAII
;
A
#
# COMPACT_ATOMS: atom_id res chain seq x y z
N MET A 1 20.19 -22.50 6.47
CA MET A 1 19.18 -21.44 6.67
C MET A 1 18.54 -21.17 5.32
N SER A 2 17.22 -21.22 5.25
CA SER A 2 16.46 -21.39 4.00
C SER A 2 16.44 -20.11 3.16
N THR A 3 16.83 -20.23 1.89
CA THR A 3 16.95 -19.17 0.85
C THR A 3 15.61 -18.53 0.46
N ALA A 4 14.47 -19.05 0.93
CA ALA A 4 13.15 -18.53 0.61
C ALA A 4 12.77 -17.22 1.33
N ALA A 5 13.44 -16.86 2.43
CA ALA A 5 13.06 -15.70 3.24
C ALA A 5 13.57 -14.34 2.71
N LEU A 6 14.55 -14.34 1.80
CA LEU A 6 15.15 -13.12 1.25
C LEU A 6 14.43 -12.57 0.01
N PHE A 7 13.62 -13.39 -0.68
CA PHE A 7 12.95 -13.01 -1.93
C PHE A 7 11.72 -12.10 -1.75
N LEU A 8 11.11 -12.05 -0.56
CA LEU A 8 9.86 -11.29 -0.35
C LEU A 8 10.07 -9.82 0.04
N SER A 9 11.28 -9.43 0.45
CA SER A 9 11.59 -8.04 0.86
C SER A 9 11.78 -7.10 -0.35
N ALA A 10 12.27 -7.60 -1.49
CA ALA A 10 12.65 -6.75 -2.62
C ALA A 10 11.45 -6.23 -3.44
N THR A 11 10.30 -6.90 -3.39
CA THR A 11 9.07 -6.54 -4.14
C THR A 11 8.26 -5.42 -3.49
N ALA A 12 8.25 -5.31 -2.16
CA ALA A 12 7.46 -4.30 -1.46
C ALA A 12 8.06 -2.89 -1.57
N LEU A 13 9.39 -2.77 -1.58
CA LEU A 13 10.10 -1.50 -1.79
C LEU A 13 9.84 -0.88 -3.19
N VAL A 14 9.60 -1.72 -4.21
CA VAL A 14 9.34 -1.27 -5.60
C VAL A 14 7.96 -0.64 -5.75
N VAL A 15 6.94 -1.18 -5.08
CA VAL A 15 5.59 -0.61 -5.10
C VAL A 15 5.56 0.75 -4.38
N ALA A 16 6.35 0.91 -3.32
CA ALA A 16 6.46 2.18 -2.59
C ALA A 16 7.16 3.29 -3.41
N LEU A 17 8.14 2.93 -4.26
CA LEU A 17 8.89 3.90 -5.07
C LEU A 17 8.15 4.35 -6.34
N ILE A 18 7.33 3.48 -6.94
CA ILE A 18 6.54 3.80 -8.14
C ILE A 18 5.36 4.74 -7.80
N LYS A 19 4.79 4.63 -6.59
CA LYS A 19 3.60 5.41 -6.20
C LYS A 19 3.90 6.86 -5.76
N LYS A 20 5.18 7.24 -5.65
CA LYS A 20 5.62 8.60 -5.24
C LYS A 20 5.60 9.63 -6.39
N GLU A 21 5.20 9.23 -7.61
CA GLU A 21 5.00 10.14 -8.74
C GLU A 21 3.55 10.67 -8.75
N GLY A 22 3.26 11.61 -7.85
CA GLY A 22 2.08 12.49 -7.87
C GLY A 22 2.51 13.88 -7.39
N PRO A 23 1.98 14.98 -7.95
CA PRO A 23 2.75 16.20 -8.15
C PRO A 23 2.88 17.02 -6.85
N SER A 24 4.11 17.21 -6.38
CA SER A 24 4.69 18.56 -6.12
C SER A 24 6.07 18.47 -5.45
N SER A 25 7.08 18.78 -6.27
CA SER A 25 8.34 19.47 -5.99
C SER A 25 8.97 19.45 -4.58
N SER A 26 10.15 18.83 -4.50
CA SER A 26 11.36 19.54 -4.06
C SER A 26 12.57 19.14 -4.93
N LEU A 27 13.12 20.14 -5.63
CA LEU A 27 14.44 20.15 -6.27
C LEU A 27 15.51 19.96 -5.17
N ALA A 28 16.61 19.24 -5.28
CA ALA A 28 17.40 18.78 -6.41
C ALA A 28 18.06 17.43 -6.03
N ASN A 29 17.84 16.39 -6.86
CA ASN A 29 18.52 15.06 -6.90
C ASN A 29 17.72 14.02 -7.71
N GLY A 30 16.56 14.40 -8.26
CA GLY A 30 15.67 13.47 -8.96
C GLY A 30 16.26 12.76 -10.18
N GLY A 31 17.31 13.29 -10.81
CA GLY A 31 17.96 12.65 -11.96
C GLY A 31 18.88 11.48 -11.57
N GLU A 32 19.68 11.64 -10.50
CA GLU A 32 20.57 10.59 -10.01
C GLU A 32 19.77 9.47 -9.31
N ASP A 33 18.73 9.82 -8.56
CA ASP A 33 17.84 8.84 -7.91
C ASP A 33 17.06 8.02 -8.98
N GLN A 34 16.61 8.64 -10.08
CA GLN A 34 15.99 7.90 -11.18
C GLN A 34 16.98 7.00 -11.94
N ALA A 35 18.21 7.46 -12.18
CA ALA A 35 19.25 6.67 -12.83
C ALA A 35 19.62 5.43 -11.99
N LEU A 36 19.83 5.61 -10.68
CA LEU A 36 20.16 4.52 -9.76
C LEU A 36 19.01 3.51 -9.62
N ARG A 37 17.75 3.97 -9.67
CA ARG A 37 16.58 3.07 -9.67
C ARG A 37 16.48 2.23 -10.94
N LEU A 38 16.88 2.78 -12.09
CA LEU A 38 16.90 2.08 -13.37
C LEU A 38 18.00 1.02 -13.38
N GLU A 39 19.17 1.35 -12.84
CA GLU A 39 20.31 0.44 -12.69
C GLU A 39 19.97 -0.73 -11.74
N ILE A 40 19.29 -0.46 -10.62
CA ILE A 40 18.81 -1.52 -9.72
C ILE A 40 17.80 -2.45 -10.42
N ARG A 41 16.97 -1.93 -11.32
CA ARG A 41 16.02 -2.76 -12.09
C ARG A 41 16.75 -3.68 -13.05
N GLU A 42 17.70 -3.12 -13.81
CA GLU A 42 18.50 -3.88 -14.76
C GLU A 42 19.31 -4.98 -14.07
N LEU A 43 19.93 -4.67 -12.92
CA LEU A 43 20.67 -5.66 -12.12
C LEU A 43 19.77 -6.77 -11.58
N ARG A 44 18.51 -6.48 -11.23
CA ARG A 44 17.54 -7.48 -10.78
C ARG A 44 17.05 -8.38 -11.91
N GLU A 45 16.82 -7.83 -13.10
CA GLU A 45 16.46 -8.62 -14.27
C GLU A 45 17.59 -9.58 -14.65
N ARG A 46 18.85 -9.09 -14.62
CA ARG A 46 20.03 -9.91 -14.81
C ARG A 46 20.15 -11.02 -13.76
N LEU A 47 19.90 -10.71 -12.49
CA LEU A 47 19.90 -11.71 -11.41
C LEU A 47 18.85 -12.80 -11.66
N ALA A 48 17.64 -12.41 -12.08
CA ALA A 48 16.55 -13.33 -12.37
C ALA A 48 16.83 -14.22 -13.59
N GLU A 49 17.50 -13.69 -14.62
CA GLU A 49 17.95 -14.44 -15.79
C GLU A 49 19.00 -15.48 -15.41
N VAL A 50 20.03 -15.09 -14.63
CA VAL A 50 21.07 -16.02 -14.14
C VAL A 50 20.49 -17.10 -13.20
N GLU A 51 19.54 -16.74 -12.34
CA GLU A 51 18.82 -17.70 -11.49
C GLU A 51 17.93 -18.65 -12.31
N GLY A 52 17.33 -18.16 -13.40
CA GLY A 52 16.54 -18.95 -14.35
C GLY A 52 17.39 -19.97 -15.10
N GLU A 53 18.50 -19.54 -15.67
CA GLU A 53 19.46 -20.41 -16.36
C GLU A 53 20.08 -21.45 -15.41
N SER A 54 20.37 -21.05 -14.16
CA SER A 54 20.84 -21.97 -13.12
C SER A 54 19.81 -23.06 -12.79
N ARG A 55 18.51 -22.75 -12.86
CA ARG A 55 17.43 -23.73 -12.67
C ARG A 55 17.22 -24.66 -13.87
N GLU A 56 17.37 -24.16 -15.10
CA GLU A 56 17.30 -24.97 -16.31
C GLU A 56 18.50 -25.93 -16.43
N SER A 57 19.70 -25.49 -16.03
CA SER A 57 20.90 -26.34 -15.98
C SER A 57 20.83 -27.50 -14.97
N LEU A 58 19.89 -27.44 -14.01
CA LEU A 58 19.61 -28.54 -13.07
C LEU A 58 18.58 -29.55 -13.61
N THR A 59 17.83 -29.21 -14.65
CA THR A 59 16.81 -30.09 -15.27
C THR A 59 17.32 -30.84 -16.50
N GLU A 60 18.37 -30.34 -17.16
CA GLU A 60 19.02 -31.00 -18.28
C GLU A 60 20.25 -31.79 -17.81
N ALA A 61 20.22 -33.12 -17.99
CA ALA A 61 21.24 -34.05 -17.51
C ALA A 61 22.55 -33.99 -18.34
N ALA A 62 23.24 -32.86 -18.31
CA ALA A 62 24.62 -32.73 -18.75
C ALA A 62 25.44 -32.00 -17.67
N PRO A 63 26.63 -32.49 -17.29
CA PRO A 63 27.43 -31.80 -16.29
C PRO A 63 27.90 -30.47 -16.87
N ALA A 64 27.27 -29.37 -16.45
CA ALA A 64 27.81 -28.04 -16.70
C ALA A 64 29.28 -28.03 -16.23
N PRO A 65 30.22 -27.55 -17.04
CA PRO A 65 31.63 -27.57 -16.67
C PRO A 65 31.78 -26.78 -15.37
N ARG A 66 32.28 -27.43 -14.31
CA ARG A 66 32.35 -26.86 -12.95
C ARG A 66 32.89 -25.43 -12.89
N GLY A 67 33.84 -25.08 -13.76
CA GLY A 67 34.38 -23.72 -13.86
C GLY A 67 33.39 -22.65 -14.34
N LYS A 68 32.37 -23.00 -15.13
CA LYS A 68 31.31 -22.06 -15.56
C LYS A 68 30.36 -21.75 -14.40
N LEU A 69 30.05 -22.74 -13.58
CA LEU A 69 29.20 -22.58 -12.39
C LEU A 69 29.91 -21.77 -11.29
N GLU A 70 31.21 -21.97 -11.11
CA GLU A 70 32.04 -21.20 -10.18
C GLU A 70 32.11 -19.72 -10.58
N LEU A 71 32.30 -19.42 -11.86
CA LEU A 71 32.26 -18.05 -12.39
C LEU A 71 30.89 -17.40 -12.21
N GLN A 72 29.80 -18.14 -12.44
CA GLN A 72 28.43 -17.65 -12.22
C GLN A 72 28.17 -17.36 -10.73
N ILE A 73 28.68 -18.19 -9.81
CA ILE A 73 28.57 -17.96 -8.37
C ILE A 73 29.36 -16.72 -7.94
N GLU A 74 30.55 -16.52 -8.49
CA GLU A 74 31.39 -15.34 -8.19
C GLU A 74 30.76 -14.05 -8.75
N GLU A 75 30.20 -14.10 -9.95
CA GLU A 75 29.44 -13.00 -10.55
C GLU A 75 28.16 -12.67 -9.74
N LEU A 76 27.46 -13.69 -9.25
CA LEU A 76 26.31 -13.54 -8.37
C LEU A 76 26.70 -12.90 -7.03
N ALA A 77 27.81 -13.32 -6.45
CA ALA A 77 28.31 -12.77 -5.18
C ALA A 77 28.72 -11.30 -5.32
N ASN A 78 29.38 -10.94 -6.42
CA ASN A 78 29.73 -9.54 -6.72
C ASN A 78 28.47 -8.69 -6.93
N SER A 79 27.50 -9.20 -7.70
CA SER A 79 26.21 -8.52 -7.92
C SER A 79 25.45 -8.28 -6.62
N GLN A 80 25.49 -9.22 -5.68
CA GLN A 80 24.89 -9.06 -4.35
C GLN A 80 25.60 -8.00 -3.51
N MET A 81 26.93 -7.91 -3.61
CA MET A 81 27.72 -6.90 -2.91
C MET A 81 27.44 -5.50 -3.44
N ASP A 82 27.36 -5.34 -4.77
CA ASP A 82 27.01 -4.08 -5.44
C ASP A 82 25.59 -3.62 -5.05
N LEU A 83 24.62 -4.55 -5.00
CA LEU A 83 23.27 -4.26 -4.54
C LEU A 83 23.22 -3.82 -3.07
N ALA A 84 24.03 -4.45 -2.19
CA ALA A 84 24.12 -4.05 -0.79
C ALA A 84 24.72 -2.65 -0.64
N GLU A 85 25.74 -2.32 -1.43
CA GLU A 85 26.35 -0.99 -1.45
C GLU A 85 25.38 0.07 -1.97
N LEU A 86 24.67 -0.21 -3.08
CA LEU A 86 23.64 0.68 -3.62
C LEU A 86 22.49 0.89 -2.63
N THR A 87 22.04 -0.16 -1.95
CA THR A 87 20.99 -0.07 -0.93
C THR A 87 21.45 0.78 0.26
N SER A 88 22.70 0.62 0.70
CA SER A 88 23.31 1.45 1.75
C SER A 88 23.47 2.91 1.32
N LYS A 89 23.79 3.17 0.05
CA LYS A 89 23.85 4.55 -0.49
C LYS A 89 22.47 5.20 -0.52
N ILE A 90 21.44 4.44 -0.92
CA ILE A 90 20.06 4.93 -1.01
C ILE A 90 19.44 5.12 0.38
N ASP A 91 19.73 4.23 1.33
CA ASP A 91 19.17 4.25 2.68
C ASP A 91 20.26 4.28 3.76
N SER A 92 21.19 5.22 3.63
CA SER A 92 22.33 5.36 4.56
C SER A 92 21.95 5.54 6.03
N LEU A 93 20.69 5.89 6.31
CA LEU A 93 20.13 6.11 7.63
C LEU A 93 19.08 5.05 8.05
N GLY A 94 18.81 4.03 7.22
CA GLY A 94 17.79 3.00 7.51
C GLY A 94 16.35 3.54 7.58
N VAL A 95 16.10 4.72 7.01
CA VAL A 95 14.82 5.42 7.03
C VAL A 95 13.81 4.71 6.14
N LEU A 96 14.23 4.25 4.96
CA LEU A 96 13.36 3.52 4.04
C LEU A 96 12.97 2.16 4.61
N GLU A 97 13.92 1.42 5.19
CA GLU A 97 13.64 0.14 5.86
C GLU A 97 12.66 0.32 7.03
N THR A 98 12.86 1.37 7.83
CA THR A 98 11.98 1.68 8.96
C THR A 98 10.58 2.04 8.47
N GLN A 99 10.49 2.86 7.42
CA GLN A 99 9.21 3.25 6.82
C GLN A 99 8.48 2.06 6.21
N GLU A 100 9.17 1.16 5.51
CA GLU A 100 8.58 -0.06 4.95
C GLU A 100 8.00 -0.93 6.07
N ARG A 101 8.74 -1.11 7.16
CA ARG A 101 8.28 -1.87 8.33
C ARG A 101 7.05 -1.21 8.97
N GLU A 102 7.02 0.12 9.06
CA GLU A 102 5.88 0.88 9.56
C GLU A 102 4.64 0.64 8.68
N LEU A 103 4.78 0.75 7.36
CA LEU A 103 3.70 0.54 6.39
C LEU A 103 3.16 -0.90 6.43
N VAL A 104 4.04 -1.90 6.48
CA VAL A 104 3.63 -3.31 6.61
C VAL A 104 2.87 -3.55 7.91
N ASN A 105 3.32 -2.98 9.02
CA ASN A 105 2.63 -3.13 10.31
C ASN A 105 1.28 -2.39 10.34
N ALA A 106 1.21 -1.22 9.72
CA ALA A 106 -0.03 -0.47 9.56
C ALA A 106 -1.05 -1.29 8.76
N TYR A 107 -0.61 -1.90 7.67
CA TYR A 107 -1.44 -2.74 6.82
C TYR A 107 -1.97 -3.96 7.57
N LYS A 108 -1.09 -4.72 8.25
CA LYS A 108 -1.46 -5.86 9.08
C LYS A 108 -2.52 -5.50 10.12
N THR A 109 -2.33 -4.37 10.80
CA THR A 109 -3.27 -3.90 11.82
C THR A 109 -4.60 -3.46 11.22
N LEU A 110 -4.58 -2.82 10.05
CA LEU A 110 -5.77 -2.33 9.37
C LEU A 110 -6.69 -3.47 8.91
N ILE A 111 -6.14 -4.55 8.37
CA ILE A 111 -6.92 -5.71 7.88
C ILE A 111 -7.29 -6.70 9.00
N ASP A 112 -6.67 -6.59 10.17
CA ASP A 112 -6.98 -7.44 11.32
C ASP A 112 -8.31 -7.03 11.98
N GLU A 113 -9.36 -7.80 11.68
CA GLU A 113 -10.73 -7.54 12.17
C GLU A 113 -10.88 -7.66 13.68
N SER A 114 -9.93 -8.30 14.37
CA SER A 114 -9.92 -8.36 15.84
C SER A 114 -9.52 -7.02 16.47
N ARG A 115 -8.93 -6.11 15.68
CA ARG A 115 -8.46 -4.81 16.17
C ARG A 115 -9.60 -3.81 16.34
N PRO A 116 -9.53 -2.95 17.36
CA PRO A 116 -10.50 -1.86 17.54
C PRO A 116 -10.57 -0.94 16.31
N ALA A 117 -11.77 -0.45 15.99
CA ALA A 117 -12.02 0.49 14.90
C ALA A 117 -11.06 1.69 14.92
N GLY A 118 -10.84 2.28 16.10
CA GLY A 118 -9.94 3.42 16.28
C GLY A 118 -8.47 3.12 15.96
N GLU A 119 -7.99 1.90 16.18
CA GLU A 119 -6.62 1.50 15.79
C GLU A 119 -6.55 1.33 14.28
N ARG A 120 -7.51 0.62 13.69
CA ARG A 120 -7.59 0.38 12.24
C ARG A 120 -7.66 1.69 11.45
N VAL A 121 -8.46 2.66 11.91
CA VAL A 121 -8.59 3.99 11.29
C VAL A 121 -7.31 4.83 11.41
N LYS A 122 -6.56 4.72 12.52
CA LYS A 122 -5.25 5.38 12.64
C LYS A 122 -4.28 4.85 11.58
N GLN A 123 -4.27 3.54 11.36
CA GLN A 123 -3.42 2.94 10.34
C GLN A 123 -3.87 3.28 8.92
N ALA A 124 -5.19 3.37 8.68
CA ALA A 124 -5.72 3.84 7.40
C ALA A 124 -5.19 5.24 7.07
N ASN A 125 -5.23 6.16 8.04
CA ASN A 125 -4.73 7.51 7.87
C ASN A 125 -3.20 7.55 7.64
N LEU A 126 -2.45 6.65 8.27
CA LEU A 126 -1.02 6.52 8.02
C LEU A 126 -0.75 6.06 6.58
N LEU A 127 -1.45 5.01 6.12
CA LEU A 127 -1.33 4.53 4.74
C LEU A 127 -1.71 5.63 3.73
N LYS A 128 -2.77 6.42 3.99
CA LYS A 128 -3.16 7.57 3.15
C LYS A 128 -2.04 8.60 3.02
N ARG A 129 -1.35 8.94 4.12
CA ARG A 129 -0.23 9.91 4.11
C ARG A 129 0.91 9.49 3.19
N TYR A 130 1.13 8.19 3.02
CA TYR A 130 2.16 7.63 2.15
C TYR A 130 1.64 7.16 0.79
N GLY A 131 0.37 7.45 0.46
CA GLY A 131 -0.26 7.00 -0.78
C GLY A 131 -0.49 5.49 -0.86
N GLN A 132 -0.33 4.74 0.23
CA GLN A 132 -0.46 3.27 0.29
C GLN A 132 -1.87 2.80 0.73
N PHE A 133 -2.87 3.68 0.68
CA PHE A 133 -4.26 3.30 0.93
C PHE A 133 -4.87 2.77 -0.38
N ASP A 134 -4.73 1.46 -0.58
CA ASP A 134 -5.17 0.73 -1.77
C ASP A 134 -6.58 0.14 -1.62
N GLU A 135 -7.04 -0.61 -2.62
CA GLU A 135 -8.39 -1.18 -2.68
C GLU A 135 -8.66 -2.11 -1.50
N GLN A 136 -7.73 -2.99 -1.12
CA GLN A 136 -7.94 -3.87 0.03
C GLN A 136 -7.98 -3.09 1.35
N ALA A 137 -7.21 -2.00 1.48
CA ALA A 137 -7.34 -1.11 2.63
C ALA A 137 -8.70 -0.40 2.67
N VAL A 138 -9.21 0.02 1.51
CA VAL A 138 -10.56 0.58 1.34
C VAL A 138 -11.62 -0.46 1.72
N GLU A 139 -11.54 -1.68 1.21
CA GLU A 139 -12.47 -2.78 1.55
C GLU A 139 -12.51 -3.06 3.05
N SER A 140 -11.35 -3.09 3.70
CA SER A 140 -11.26 -3.30 5.14
C SER A 140 -11.98 -2.19 5.93
N MET A 141 -11.82 -0.93 5.52
CA MET A 141 -12.54 0.18 6.13
C MET A 141 -14.02 0.20 5.75
N TRP A 142 -14.36 -0.24 4.55
CA TRP A 142 -15.74 -0.37 4.10
C TRP A 142 -16.49 -1.40 4.93
N LYS A 143 -15.89 -2.58 5.15
CA LYS A 143 -16.42 -3.61 6.04
C LYS A 143 -16.63 -3.09 7.47
N LEU A 144 -15.69 -2.28 7.96
CA LEU A 144 -15.82 -1.62 9.26
C LEU A 144 -17.02 -0.65 9.32
N PHE A 145 -17.34 0.02 8.21
CA PHE A 145 -18.52 0.88 8.10
C PHE A 145 -19.84 0.09 7.94
N SER A 146 -19.87 -0.91 7.06
CA SER A 146 -21.10 -1.60 6.67
C SER A 146 -21.55 -2.66 7.67
N GLU A 147 -20.62 -3.37 8.31
CA GLU A 147 -20.96 -4.50 9.19
C GLU A 147 -21.07 -4.11 10.67
N GLN A 148 -20.37 -3.06 11.11
CA GLN A 148 -20.43 -2.64 12.51
C GLN A 148 -21.67 -1.80 12.81
N LYS A 149 -22.40 -2.20 13.84
CA LYS A 149 -23.61 -1.50 14.30
C LYS A 149 -23.33 -0.35 15.27
N LYS A 150 -22.08 -0.13 15.65
CA LYS A 150 -21.70 0.92 16.59
C LYS A 150 -21.57 2.24 15.81
N PRO A 151 -22.41 3.25 16.09
CA PRO A 151 -22.44 4.46 15.28
C PRO A 151 -21.12 5.24 15.30
N TYR A 152 -20.33 5.11 16.37
CA TYR A 152 -18.99 5.71 16.47
C TYR A 152 -17.96 5.05 15.55
N ASP A 153 -18.02 3.73 15.42
CA ASP A 153 -17.08 2.96 14.60
C ASP A 153 -17.36 3.19 13.11
N GLN A 154 -18.64 3.27 12.74
CA GLN A 154 -19.07 3.65 11.39
C GLN A 154 -18.58 5.05 11.01
N ALA A 155 -18.76 6.03 11.91
CA ALA A 155 -18.26 7.38 11.69
C ALA A 155 -16.72 7.43 11.55
N ALA A 156 -16.01 6.65 12.37
CA ALA A 156 -14.56 6.56 12.28
C ALA A 156 -14.10 5.94 10.95
N ALA A 157 -14.78 4.89 10.48
CA ALA A 157 -14.52 4.29 9.18
C ALA A 157 -14.73 5.29 8.03
N LEU A 158 -15.85 6.04 8.03
CA LEU A 158 -16.11 7.07 7.02
C LEU A 158 -15.05 8.18 7.00
N SER A 159 -14.50 8.55 8.16
CA SER A 159 -13.40 9.52 8.21
C SER A 159 -12.16 9.04 7.44
N ALA A 160 -11.86 7.73 7.46
CA ALA A 160 -10.79 7.15 6.67
C ALA A 160 -11.16 7.03 5.18
N LEU A 161 -12.43 6.75 4.88
CA LEU A 161 -12.96 6.56 3.53
C LEU A 161 -13.23 7.87 2.76
N LYS A 162 -13.02 9.05 3.35
CA LYS A 162 -13.14 10.34 2.65
C LYS A 162 -12.32 10.33 1.36
N GLY A 163 -13.00 10.52 0.22
CA GLY A 163 -12.43 10.49 -1.12
C GLY A 163 -12.36 9.10 -1.79
N TYR A 164 -12.81 8.04 -1.12
CA TYR A 164 -12.75 6.65 -1.58
C TYR A 164 -14.12 5.97 -1.63
N VAL A 165 -15.21 6.71 -1.36
CA VAL A 165 -16.57 6.20 -1.54
C VAL A 165 -16.93 6.26 -3.03
N SER A 166 -17.21 5.10 -3.58
CA SER A 166 -17.62 4.92 -4.97
C SER A 166 -19.15 5.02 -5.12
N VAL A 167 -19.62 5.15 -6.36
CA VAL A 167 -21.05 5.31 -6.67
C VAL A 167 -21.87 4.09 -6.23
N ASP A 168 -21.34 2.88 -6.35
CA ASP A 168 -21.98 1.63 -5.88
C ASP A 168 -22.15 1.56 -4.36
N ARG A 169 -21.40 2.39 -3.63
CA ARG A 169 -21.38 2.47 -2.16
C ARG A 169 -22.15 3.66 -1.59
N ARG A 170 -22.57 4.57 -2.47
CA ARG A 170 -23.29 5.80 -2.13
C ARG A 170 -24.52 5.53 -1.27
N ASP A 171 -25.33 4.55 -1.69
CA ASP A 171 -26.65 4.31 -1.09
C ASP A 171 -26.55 3.82 0.35
N ASP A 172 -25.49 3.09 0.70
CA ASP A 172 -25.25 2.65 2.08
C ASP A 172 -24.94 3.84 3.00
N VAL A 173 -24.17 4.82 2.52
CA VAL A 173 -23.87 6.05 3.28
C VAL A 173 -25.14 6.88 3.45
N ILE A 174 -25.93 7.03 2.38
CA ILE A 174 -27.22 7.73 2.43
C ILE A 174 -28.17 7.05 3.41
N ALA A 175 -28.26 5.71 3.40
CA ALA A 175 -29.09 4.95 4.33
C ALA A 175 -28.68 5.20 5.79
N ALA A 176 -27.38 5.18 6.10
CA ALA A 176 -26.87 5.46 7.44
C ALA A 176 -27.18 6.89 7.90
N LEU A 177 -27.09 7.88 7.00
CA LEU A 177 -27.47 9.27 7.29
C LEU A 177 -28.97 9.39 7.57
N ASN A 178 -29.81 8.73 6.76
CA ASN A 178 -31.25 8.72 6.94
C ASN A 178 -31.68 8.04 8.25
N GLU A 179 -30.99 6.98 8.66
CA GLU A 179 -31.20 6.36 9.98
C GLU A 179 -30.90 7.35 11.12
N ASP A 180 -29.79 8.09 11.02
CA ASP A 180 -29.44 9.10 12.02
C ASP A 180 -30.47 10.25 12.09
N LEU A 181 -30.89 10.76 10.94
CA LEU A 181 -31.99 11.74 10.79
C LEU A 181 -33.26 11.26 11.49
N ASN A 182 -33.72 10.04 11.16
CA ASN A 182 -34.93 9.44 11.72
C ASN A 182 -34.81 9.16 13.23
N SER A 183 -33.59 8.97 13.73
CA SER A 183 -33.33 8.77 15.16
C SER A 183 -33.29 10.08 15.97
N GLY A 184 -33.45 11.24 15.32
CA GLY A 184 -33.39 12.56 15.95
C GLY A 184 -31.97 13.11 16.06
N TYR A 185 -31.12 12.88 15.06
CA TYR A 185 -29.78 13.46 14.95
C TYR A 185 -28.80 13.06 16.06
N LYS A 186 -28.86 11.82 16.52
CA LYS A 186 -28.08 11.37 17.69
C LYS A 186 -26.59 11.21 17.44
N ASN A 187 -26.14 11.12 16.19
CA ASN A 187 -24.76 10.89 15.81
C ASN A 187 -24.20 11.97 14.87
N GLY A 188 -23.80 13.10 15.44
CA GLY A 188 -23.19 14.19 14.68
C GLY A 188 -21.90 13.82 13.93
N ARG A 189 -21.12 12.84 14.42
CA ARG A 189 -19.87 12.43 13.73
C ARG A 189 -20.18 11.65 12.46
N LEU A 190 -21.17 10.75 12.52
CA LEU A 190 -21.62 10.01 11.34
C LEU A 190 -22.15 10.97 10.28
N ARG A 191 -22.92 11.99 10.69
CA ARG A 191 -23.36 13.03 9.75
C ARG A 191 -22.21 13.79 9.12
N TYR A 192 -21.31 14.32 9.95
CA TYR A 192 -20.16 15.08 9.47
C TYR A 192 -19.33 14.27 8.46
N PHE A 193 -18.91 13.05 8.83
CA PHE A 193 -18.07 12.23 7.96
C PHE A 193 -18.84 11.61 6.79
N GLY A 194 -20.15 11.36 6.93
CA GLY A 194 -20.99 10.91 5.82
C GLY A 194 -21.16 11.98 4.75
N ILE A 195 -21.34 13.25 5.14
CA ILE A 195 -21.36 14.38 4.21
C ILE A 195 -20.00 14.51 3.50
N GLU A 196 -18.88 14.51 4.25
CA GLU A 196 -17.54 14.57 3.65
C GLU A 196 -17.24 13.39 2.71
N ALA A 197 -17.78 12.21 3.02
CA ALA A 197 -17.60 11.02 2.19
C ALA A 197 -18.40 11.11 0.87
N LEU A 198 -19.57 11.76 0.89
CA LEU A 198 -20.42 11.96 -0.28
C LEU A 198 -20.06 13.18 -1.13
N GLU A 199 -19.31 14.15 -0.59
CA GLU A 199 -18.89 15.38 -1.29
C GLU A 199 -18.28 15.10 -2.69
N PRO A 200 -17.39 14.12 -2.89
CA PRO A 200 -16.85 13.82 -4.22
C PRO A 200 -17.90 13.34 -5.24
N LEU A 201 -19.07 12.90 -4.76
CA LEU A 201 -20.19 12.39 -5.56
C LEU A 201 -21.27 13.45 -5.80
N LEU A 202 -21.02 14.73 -5.50
CA LEU A 202 -21.97 15.84 -5.72
C LEU A 202 -22.60 15.95 -7.13
N PRO A 203 -21.97 15.53 -8.24
CA PRO A 203 -22.67 15.51 -9.54
C PRO A 203 -23.91 14.61 -9.56
N ASP A 204 -23.97 13.62 -8.67
CA ASP A 204 -25.06 12.67 -8.54
C ASP A 204 -26.33 13.35 -7.97
N PRO A 205 -27.50 13.27 -8.66
CA PRO A 205 -28.75 13.81 -8.16
C PRO A 205 -29.14 13.31 -6.77
N ALA A 206 -28.96 12.01 -6.49
CA ALA A 206 -29.35 11.42 -5.20
C ALA A 206 -28.54 12.00 -4.04
N VAL A 207 -27.24 12.26 -4.27
CA VAL A 207 -26.38 12.90 -3.28
C VAL A 207 -26.81 14.35 -3.05
N ARG A 208 -27.10 15.11 -4.11
CA ARG A 208 -27.55 16.51 -3.98
C ARG A 208 -28.87 16.63 -3.22
N GLU A 209 -29.83 15.75 -3.53
CA GLU A 209 -31.10 15.71 -2.83
C GLU A 209 -30.89 15.39 -1.34
N GLN A 210 -30.08 14.38 -1.03
CA GLN A 210 -29.79 14.01 0.35
C GLN A 210 -29.10 15.14 1.14
N LEU A 211 -28.08 15.78 0.56
CA LEU A 211 -27.34 16.86 1.22
C LEU A 211 -28.15 18.16 1.36
N ALA A 212 -29.25 18.33 0.62
CA ALA A 212 -30.18 19.44 0.81
C ALA A 212 -31.15 19.23 1.99
N ILE A 213 -31.29 17.99 2.47
CA ILE A 213 -32.21 17.61 3.56
C ILE A 213 -31.51 17.61 4.93
N ILE A 214 -30.22 17.28 4.96
CA ILE A 214 -29.39 17.21 6.17
C ILE A 214 -28.97 18.60 6.64
#